data_AF-A0A517V7W3-F1
#
_entry.id   AF-A0A517V7W3-F1
#
_cell.length_a   1.000
_cell.length_b   1.000
_cell.length_c   1.000
_cell.angle_alpha   90.00
_cell.angle_beta   90.00
_cell.angle_gamma   90.00
#
_symmetry.space_group_name_H-M   'P 1'
#
loop_
_entity.id
_entity.type
_entity.pdbx_description
1 polymer ?
#
loop_
_entity_poly.entity_id
_entity_poly.type
_entity_poly.pdbx_seq_one_letter_code
_entity_poly.pdbx_strand_id
1 'polypeptide(L)'
;MRKTVQLNMRKDSREIYQHLLQRIRDYPVYINNGPGEDADDIRQITLGFSYDQSGWIAVVFDTRPDAEVDGTWQNFIEQNCIDYLHWNAVWDQVSEGKCQLKVLLPLGKKTDVVPFAEMEEFASSLGQVLSDLLIKARDAGEFSSLPVDANCFLTVEDHDGTFGWKTFLDGRIQDESGEEPELVLCHRIRKLSVQKQIEYWIGQLDLKASEKPSDLDHFISGTDLALNELEAIGEKAVVPLLELCCRWAGQPEWNGDRPRRNFQETPVQNIVVRAIWKINEMNVATTLVEGLLHAIIYESVEANENRRLWGIIPYHTACCLYDQFEGYPKPQQNEKTNELKNPQAYLGAFLK
;
A
#
# COMPACT_ATOMS: atom_id res chain seq x y z
N MET A 1 -4.91 2.07 -43.61
CA MET A 1 -4.70 1.59 -42.23
C MET A 1 -3.29 2.02 -41.81
N ARG A 2 -3.12 2.68 -40.66
CA ARG A 2 -1.78 2.99 -40.14
C ARG A 2 -1.08 1.69 -39.73
N LYS A 3 0.21 1.57 -40.02
CA LYS A 3 1.02 0.42 -39.59
C LYS A 3 1.06 0.40 -38.06
N THR A 4 1.05 -0.78 -37.46
CA THR A 4 1.18 -0.95 -36.01
C THR A 4 2.60 -1.44 -35.71
N VAL A 5 3.28 -0.77 -34.79
CA VAL A 5 4.59 -1.18 -34.26
C VAL A 5 4.41 -1.57 -32.80
N GLN A 6 5.16 -2.57 -32.36
CA GLN A 6 5.05 -3.11 -31.01
C GLN A 6 6.40 -3.04 -30.28
N LEU A 7 6.41 -2.40 -29.11
CA LEU A 7 7.53 -2.42 -28.18
C LEU A 7 7.28 -3.50 -27.11
N ASN A 8 8.23 -4.44 -26.96
CA ASN A 8 8.05 -5.59 -26.07
C ASN A 8 8.83 -5.42 -24.76
N MET A 9 8.23 -4.69 -23.81
CA MET A 9 8.83 -4.48 -22.50
C MET A 9 8.98 -5.74 -21.66
N ARG A 10 8.39 -6.89 -22.03
CA ARG A 10 8.60 -8.15 -21.30
C ARG A 10 10.01 -8.70 -21.46
N LYS A 11 10.57 -8.56 -22.67
CA LYS A 11 11.94 -8.99 -22.94
C LYS A 11 12.90 -7.97 -22.32
N ASP A 12 12.70 -6.71 -22.66
CA ASP A 12 13.56 -5.61 -22.22
C ASP A 12 13.60 -5.54 -20.69
N SER A 13 12.46 -5.58 -20.00
CA SER A 13 12.43 -5.57 -18.51
C SER A 13 13.22 -6.71 -17.87
N ARG A 14 13.31 -7.89 -18.51
CA ARG A 14 14.14 -8.99 -18.00
C ARG A 14 15.61 -8.64 -18.15
N GLU A 15 16.02 -8.10 -19.30
CA GLU A 15 17.41 -7.70 -19.57
C GLU A 15 17.82 -6.53 -18.67
N ILE A 16 16.97 -5.51 -18.52
CA ILE A 16 17.15 -4.39 -17.59
C ILE A 16 17.31 -4.88 -16.15
N TYR A 17 16.44 -5.80 -15.71
CA TYR A 17 16.54 -6.36 -14.36
C TYR A 17 17.84 -7.14 -14.16
N GLN A 18 18.30 -7.90 -15.16
CA GLN A 18 19.60 -8.58 -15.07
C GLN A 18 20.78 -7.60 -15.04
N HIS A 19 20.70 -6.48 -15.77
CA HIS A 19 21.71 -5.42 -15.71
C HIS A 19 21.76 -4.77 -14.33
N LEU A 20 20.60 -4.45 -13.75
CA LEU A 20 20.51 -3.97 -12.37
C LEU A 20 21.17 -4.95 -11.38
N LEU A 21 20.82 -6.23 -11.44
CA LEU A 21 21.41 -7.25 -10.56
C LEU A 21 22.93 -7.42 -10.77
N GLN A 22 23.40 -7.32 -12.02
CA GLN A 22 24.84 -7.36 -12.33
C GLN A 22 25.56 -6.18 -11.68
N ARG A 23 25.02 -4.96 -11.80
CA ARG A 23 25.58 -3.74 -11.19
C ARG A 23 25.63 -3.82 -9.68
N ILE A 24 24.56 -4.32 -9.04
CA ILE A 24 24.52 -4.57 -7.59
C ILE A 24 25.61 -5.55 -7.17
N ARG A 25 25.74 -6.68 -7.89
CA ARG A 25 26.72 -7.72 -7.58
C ARG A 25 28.16 -7.24 -7.75
N ASP A 26 28.42 -6.42 -8.77
CA ASP A 26 29.78 -5.97 -9.08
C ASP A 26 30.23 -4.86 -8.12
N TYR A 27 29.32 -4.13 -7.47
CA TYR A 27 29.63 -2.98 -6.61
C TYR A 27 30.83 -3.17 -5.67
N PRO A 28 30.96 -4.27 -4.91
CA PRO A 28 32.05 -4.43 -3.97
C PRO A 28 33.45 -4.53 -4.60
N VAL A 29 33.55 -4.72 -5.92
CA VAL A 29 34.82 -4.97 -6.63
C VAL A 29 35.17 -3.92 -7.68
N TYR A 30 34.31 -2.93 -7.94
CA TYR A 30 34.57 -1.87 -8.93
C TYR A 30 34.56 -0.47 -8.29
N ILE A 31 35.32 0.46 -8.87
CA ILE A 31 35.35 1.88 -8.47
C ILE A 31 34.02 2.52 -8.83
N ASN A 32 33.27 3.06 -7.85
CA ASN A 32 31.94 3.59 -8.11
C ASN A 32 32.02 4.72 -9.15
N ASN A 33 31.54 4.43 -10.36
CA ASN A 33 31.47 5.44 -11.40
C ASN A 33 30.15 6.20 -11.31
N GLY A 34 29.96 6.87 -10.18
CA GLY A 34 28.79 7.69 -9.89
C GLY A 34 29.20 8.93 -9.10
N PRO A 35 28.25 9.82 -8.75
CA PRO A 35 28.54 10.97 -7.92
C PRO A 35 28.97 10.54 -6.51
N GLY A 36 29.92 11.26 -5.93
CA GLY A 36 30.42 11.02 -4.57
C GLY A 36 31.72 10.21 -4.53
N GLU A 37 32.08 9.73 -3.33
CA GLU A 37 33.30 8.95 -3.07
C GLU A 37 32.97 7.47 -2.84
N ASP A 38 33.86 6.56 -3.26
CA ASP A 38 33.69 5.10 -3.15
C ASP A 38 33.53 4.59 -1.70
N ALA A 39 34.06 5.34 -0.73
CA ALA A 39 34.08 4.95 0.67
C ALA A 39 32.77 5.28 1.42
N ASP A 40 31.93 6.12 0.82
CA ASP A 40 30.66 6.55 1.42
C ASP A 40 29.53 5.57 1.10
N ASP A 41 28.55 5.50 2.00
CA ASP A 41 27.35 4.67 1.80
C ASP A 41 26.47 5.24 0.67
N ILE A 42 25.85 4.35 -0.11
CA ILE A 42 24.97 4.72 -1.21
C ILE A 42 23.72 5.40 -0.65
N ARG A 43 23.51 6.65 -1.06
CA ARG A 43 22.38 7.51 -0.69
C ARG A 43 21.27 7.51 -1.74
N GLN A 44 21.61 7.27 -2.99
CA GLN A 44 20.63 7.17 -4.07
C GLN A 44 21.01 6.11 -5.10
N ILE A 45 20.00 5.36 -5.56
CA ILE A 45 20.13 4.39 -6.65
C ILE A 45 19.20 4.84 -7.78
N THR A 46 19.79 5.28 -8.90
CA THR A 46 19.05 5.82 -10.05
C THR A 46 19.00 4.83 -11.19
N LEU A 47 17.80 4.55 -11.71
CA LEU A 47 17.59 4.06 -13.07
C LEU A 47 17.26 5.24 -13.99
N GLY A 48 18.28 5.74 -14.67
CA GLY A 48 18.12 6.77 -15.69
C GLY A 48 17.76 6.17 -17.04
N PHE A 49 16.96 6.85 -17.86
CA PHE A 49 16.64 6.38 -19.21
C PHE A 49 16.51 7.50 -20.24
N SER A 50 16.74 7.17 -21.52
CA SER A 50 16.34 7.96 -22.68
C SER A 50 15.71 7.03 -23.70
N TYR A 51 14.69 7.50 -24.41
CA TYR A 51 13.99 6.71 -25.42
C TYR A 51 13.91 7.38 -26.78
N ASP A 52 14.11 8.69 -26.88
CA ASP A 52 13.86 9.50 -28.07
C ASP A 52 15.14 9.90 -28.83
N GLN A 53 16.27 10.06 -28.15
CA GLN A 53 17.54 10.43 -28.81
C GLN A 53 18.41 9.20 -29.11
N SER A 54 18.68 8.39 -28.09
CA SER A 54 19.66 7.30 -28.19
C SER A 54 19.13 5.95 -27.72
N GLY A 55 18.08 5.90 -26.90
CA GLY A 55 17.51 4.64 -26.41
C GLY A 55 18.47 3.91 -25.50
N TRP A 56 18.46 4.18 -24.19
CA TRP A 56 19.35 3.53 -23.22
C TRP A 56 18.75 3.54 -21.81
N ILE A 57 19.30 2.68 -20.95
CA ILE A 57 19.07 2.64 -19.49
C ILE A 57 20.43 2.72 -18.80
N ALA A 58 20.57 3.54 -17.75
CA ALA A 58 21.75 3.57 -16.87
C ALA A 58 21.39 3.24 -15.42
N VAL A 59 22.26 2.51 -14.72
CA VAL A 59 22.15 2.25 -13.26
C VAL A 59 23.30 2.98 -12.55
N VAL A 60 22.97 4.06 -11.85
CA VAL A 60 23.95 4.91 -11.16
C VAL A 60 23.74 4.82 -9.65
N PHE A 61 24.84 4.70 -8.91
CA PHE A 61 24.84 4.79 -7.45
C PHE A 61 25.49 6.11 -7.04
N ASP A 62 24.74 6.92 -6.29
CA ASP A 62 25.19 8.20 -5.77
C ASP A 62 25.49 8.06 -4.27
N THR A 63 26.74 8.35 -3.90
CA THR A 63 27.26 8.25 -2.53
C THR A 63 27.46 9.62 -1.89
N ARG A 64 27.05 10.71 -2.56
CA ARG A 64 27.11 12.05 -1.96
C ARG A 64 26.26 12.09 -0.68
N PRO A 65 26.79 12.61 0.46
CA PRO A 65 26.02 12.70 1.70
C PRO A 65 24.71 13.51 1.58
N ASP A 66 24.68 14.45 0.64
CA ASP A 66 23.57 15.33 0.28
C ASP A 66 22.89 14.94 -1.04
N ALA A 67 23.02 13.69 -1.49
CA ALA A 67 22.38 13.22 -2.72
C ALA A 67 20.88 13.54 -2.76
N GLU A 68 20.45 14.14 -3.87
CA GLU A 68 19.08 14.53 -4.18
C GLU A 68 18.79 14.33 -5.68
N VAL A 69 17.52 14.47 -6.06
CA VAL A 69 17.07 14.35 -7.45
C VAL A 69 17.44 15.63 -8.23
N ASP A 70 18.74 15.83 -8.45
CA ASP A 70 19.33 17.03 -9.08
C ASP A 70 19.82 16.80 -10.52
N GLY A 71 19.68 15.58 -11.04
CA GLY A 71 20.16 15.20 -12.37
C GLY A 71 21.68 14.99 -12.48
N THR A 72 22.46 15.09 -11.39
CA THR A 72 23.94 14.93 -11.42
C THR A 72 24.35 13.55 -11.96
N TRP A 73 23.52 12.53 -11.77
CA TRP A 73 23.71 11.17 -12.31
C TRP A 73 23.91 11.16 -13.84
N GLN A 74 23.40 12.15 -14.57
CA GLN A 74 23.50 12.21 -16.04
C GLN A 74 24.96 12.31 -16.53
N ASN A 75 25.88 12.82 -15.70
CA ASN A 75 27.32 12.88 -16.05
C ASN A 75 28.00 11.50 -16.07
N PHE A 76 27.30 10.46 -15.62
CA PHE A 76 27.83 9.12 -15.43
C PHE A 76 27.13 8.07 -16.30
N ILE A 77 26.48 8.48 -17.41
CA ILE A 77 25.70 7.56 -18.24
C ILE A 77 26.60 6.52 -18.95
N GLU A 78 27.66 6.96 -19.63
CA GLU A 78 28.40 6.15 -20.61
C GLU A 78 28.92 4.80 -20.09
N GLN A 79 29.38 4.73 -18.84
CA GLN A 79 29.95 3.50 -18.27
C GLN A 79 28.92 2.68 -17.49
N ASN A 80 27.72 3.22 -17.28
CA ASN A 80 26.65 2.60 -16.50
C ASN A 80 25.48 2.16 -17.37
N CYS A 81 25.51 2.46 -18.67
CA CYS A 81 24.39 2.26 -19.57
C CYS A 81 24.41 0.92 -20.33
N ILE A 82 23.22 0.56 -20.80
CA ILE A 82 22.98 -0.46 -21.80
C ILE A 82 22.04 0.10 -22.88
N ASP A 83 22.34 -0.20 -24.14
CA ASP A 83 21.63 0.36 -25.28
C ASP A 83 20.34 -0.42 -25.61
N TYR A 84 19.30 0.35 -25.90
CA TYR A 84 17.99 -0.06 -26.40
C TYR A 84 17.65 0.74 -27.66
N LEU A 85 18.51 0.68 -28.69
CA LEU A 85 18.36 1.43 -29.95
C LEU A 85 16.98 1.24 -30.61
N HIS A 86 16.31 0.11 -30.36
CA HIS A 86 14.96 -0.11 -30.87
C HIS A 86 13.88 0.77 -30.20
N TRP A 87 14.13 1.35 -29.03
CA TRP A 87 13.20 2.31 -28.39
C TRP A 87 13.13 3.59 -29.22
N ASN A 88 14.28 4.16 -29.58
CA ASN A 88 14.38 5.32 -30.46
C ASN A 88 13.76 5.03 -31.84
N ALA A 89 14.11 3.90 -32.47
CA ALA A 89 13.55 3.54 -33.77
C ALA A 89 12.02 3.35 -33.76
N VAL A 90 11.46 2.93 -32.63
CA VAL A 90 10.00 2.86 -32.43
C VAL A 90 9.42 4.25 -32.24
N TRP A 91 10.04 5.10 -31.41
CA TRP A 91 9.61 6.46 -31.15
C TRP A 91 9.60 7.33 -32.42
N ASP A 92 10.66 7.28 -33.25
CA ASP A 92 10.73 8.00 -34.52
C ASP A 92 9.53 7.69 -35.43
N GLN A 93 9.16 6.40 -35.54
CA GLN A 93 8.01 6.00 -36.34
C GLN A 93 6.68 6.49 -35.76
N VAL A 94 6.61 6.69 -34.45
CA VAL A 94 5.40 7.16 -33.74
C VAL A 94 5.29 8.68 -33.85
N SER A 95 6.37 9.42 -33.58
CA SER A 95 6.44 10.88 -33.59
C SER A 95 6.22 11.47 -35.00
N GLU A 96 6.68 10.78 -36.04
CA GLU A 96 6.41 11.14 -37.44
C GLU A 96 4.99 10.73 -37.91
N GLY A 97 4.17 10.15 -37.04
CA GLY A 97 2.81 9.69 -37.35
C GLY A 97 2.75 8.50 -38.33
N LYS A 98 3.88 7.81 -38.56
CA LYS A 98 3.99 6.67 -39.50
C LYS A 98 3.31 5.41 -38.97
N CYS A 99 3.25 5.24 -37.64
CA CYS A 99 2.66 4.06 -37.02
C CYS A 99 1.85 4.37 -35.75
N GLN A 100 1.11 3.37 -35.27
CA GLN A 100 0.56 3.34 -33.92
C GLN A 100 1.44 2.46 -33.04
N LEU A 101 1.73 2.94 -31.83
CA LEU A 101 2.51 2.23 -30.83
C LEU A 101 1.67 1.22 -30.06
N LYS A 102 2.22 0.02 -29.85
CA LYS A 102 1.72 -1.00 -28.92
C LYS A 102 2.80 -1.32 -27.89
N VAL A 103 2.62 -0.99 -26.63
CA VAL A 103 3.56 -1.41 -25.56
C VAL A 103 3.05 -2.69 -24.89
N LEU A 104 3.88 -3.73 -24.83
CA LEU A 104 3.59 -4.95 -24.10
C LEU A 104 4.29 -4.97 -22.74
N LEU A 105 3.53 -4.70 -21.68
CA LEU A 105 4.05 -4.66 -20.31
C LEU A 105 4.32 -6.06 -19.70
N PRO A 106 5.18 -6.16 -18.67
CA PRO A 106 5.41 -7.38 -17.89
C PRO A 106 4.17 -7.82 -17.08
N LEU A 107 4.08 -9.11 -16.75
CA LEU A 107 3.12 -9.74 -15.82
C LEU A 107 1.62 -9.72 -16.20
N GLY A 108 1.17 -10.67 -17.04
CA GLY A 108 -0.17 -11.29 -16.97
C GLY A 108 -1.42 -10.44 -17.22
N LYS A 109 -1.38 -9.11 -17.04
CA LYS A 109 -2.39 -8.15 -17.46
C LYS A 109 -2.39 -8.11 -18.98
N LYS A 110 -3.31 -8.84 -19.57
CA LYS A 110 -3.70 -8.63 -20.97
C LYS A 110 -4.61 -7.41 -20.99
N THR A 111 -4.09 -6.24 -21.35
CA THR A 111 -4.77 -5.34 -22.29
C THR A 111 -3.88 -4.16 -22.66
N ASP A 112 -3.66 -4.10 -23.97
CA ASP A 112 -3.67 -2.97 -24.88
C ASP A 112 -2.81 -1.72 -24.64
N VAL A 113 -1.81 -1.59 -25.51
CA VAL A 113 -1.81 -0.61 -26.61
C VAL A 113 -2.46 0.72 -26.27
N VAL A 114 -1.65 1.68 -25.87
CA VAL A 114 -2.02 3.10 -25.85
C VAL A 114 -2.02 3.61 -27.29
N PRO A 115 -3.18 3.92 -27.90
CA PRO A 115 -3.21 4.65 -29.16
C PRO A 115 -3.04 6.13 -28.84
N PHE A 116 -2.01 6.75 -29.40
CA PHE A 116 -1.66 8.18 -29.26
C PHE A 116 -1.01 8.56 -27.92
N ALA A 117 0.16 8.00 -27.65
CA ALA A 117 1.01 8.54 -26.59
C ALA A 117 1.58 9.89 -27.03
N GLU A 118 1.14 10.96 -26.37
CA GLU A 118 1.98 12.15 -26.22
C GLU A 118 3.32 11.73 -25.59
N MET A 119 4.37 12.52 -25.79
CA MET A 119 5.73 12.23 -25.28
C MET A 119 5.72 11.81 -23.81
N GLU A 120 4.92 12.51 -23.00
CA GLU A 120 4.71 12.25 -21.58
C GLU A 120 4.11 10.87 -21.26
N GLU A 121 3.15 10.40 -22.06
CA GLU A 121 2.54 9.09 -21.84
C GLU A 121 3.50 7.94 -22.14
N PHE A 122 4.36 8.11 -23.15
CA PHE A 122 5.35 7.11 -23.49
C PHE A 122 6.46 7.05 -22.44
N ALA A 123 7.00 8.21 -22.03
CA ALA A 123 7.95 8.32 -20.93
C ALA A 123 7.38 7.70 -19.65
N SER A 124 6.13 8.03 -19.29
CA SER A 124 5.44 7.48 -18.12
C SER A 124 5.28 5.97 -18.17
N SER A 125 4.98 5.42 -19.35
CA SER A 125 4.83 3.97 -19.53
C SER A 125 6.15 3.23 -19.34
N LEU A 126 7.26 3.78 -19.85
CA LEU A 126 8.59 3.22 -19.64
C LEU A 126 9.03 3.38 -18.18
N GLY A 127 8.93 4.60 -17.66
CA GLY A 127 9.28 4.95 -16.29
C GLY A 127 8.59 4.04 -15.27
N GLN A 128 7.28 3.81 -15.41
CA GLN A 128 6.55 2.91 -14.51
C GLN A 128 7.08 1.47 -14.53
N VAL A 129 7.46 0.94 -15.70
CA VAL A 129 8.06 -0.41 -15.79
C VAL A 129 9.39 -0.45 -15.03
N LEU A 130 10.21 0.60 -15.16
CA LEU A 130 11.50 0.69 -14.46
C LEU A 130 11.30 0.82 -12.94
N SER A 131 10.31 1.60 -12.50
CA SER A 131 9.95 1.75 -11.07
C SER A 131 9.53 0.39 -10.49
N ASP A 132 8.70 -0.36 -11.22
CA ASP A 132 8.27 -1.71 -10.81
C ASP A 132 9.47 -2.67 -10.69
N LEU A 133 10.50 -2.52 -11.53
CA LEU A 133 11.72 -3.34 -11.44
C LEU A 133 12.57 -3.00 -10.21
N LEU A 134 12.69 -1.72 -9.84
CA LEU A 134 13.38 -1.31 -8.60
C LEU A 134 12.63 -1.78 -7.37
N ILE A 135 11.30 -1.62 -7.34
CA ILE A 135 10.43 -2.16 -6.28
C ILE A 135 10.62 -3.67 -6.17
N LYS A 136 10.60 -4.39 -7.29
CA LYS A 136 10.82 -5.84 -7.29
C LYS A 136 12.20 -6.23 -6.74
N ALA A 137 13.27 -5.52 -7.10
CA ALA A 137 14.60 -5.78 -6.57
C ALA A 137 14.67 -5.53 -5.05
N ARG A 138 14.04 -4.43 -4.60
CA ARG A 138 13.92 -4.09 -3.17
C ARG A 138 13.20 -5.19 -2.39
N ASP A 139 12.00 -5.56 -2.84
CA ASP A 139 11.16 -6.53 -2.13
C ASP A 139 11.79 -7.93 -2.13
N ALA A 140 12.65 -8.24 -3.11
CA ALA A 140 13.46 -9.46 -3.15
C ALA A 140 14.73 -9.40 -2.28
N GLY A 141 15.03 -8.26 -1.64
CA GLY A 141 16.22 -8.07 -0.81
C GLY A 141 17.52 -7.99 -1.60
N GLU A 142 17.46 -7.72 -2.90
CA GLU A 142 18.64 -7.75 -3.79
C GLU A 142 19.67 -6.68 -3.42
N PHE A 143 19.24 -5.55 -2.85
CA PHE A 143 20.12 -4.47 -2.41
C PHE A 143 20.83 -4.74 -1.07
N SER A 144 20.54 -5.86 -0.39
CA SER A 144 21.09 -6.15 0.95
C SER A 144 22.61 -6.34 0.99
N SER A 145 23.25 -6.59 -0.15
CA SER A 145 24.71 -6.70 -0.26
C SER A 145 25.42 -5.35 -0.45
N LEU A 146 24.66 -4.27 -0.68
CA LEU A 146 25.22 -2.94 -0.90
C LEU A 146 25.44 -2.20 0.43
N PRO A 147 26.49 -1.37 0.54
CA PRO A 147 26.62 -0.41 1.65
C PRO A 147 25.65 0.75 1.39
N VAL A 148 24.44 0.68 1.95
CA VAL A 148 23.39 1.68 1.75
C VAL A 148 23.16 2.51 3.01
N ASP A 149 22.95 3.81 2.81
CA ASP A 149 22.56 4.69 3.91
C ASP A 149 21.15 4.36 4.41
N ALA A 150 20.87 4.64 5.69
CA ALA A 150 19.54 4.42 6.28
C ALA A 150 18.42 5.22 5.59
N ASN A 151 18.75 6.29 4.88
CA ASN A 151 17.82 7.09 4.08
C ASN A 151 18.05 6.94 2.58
N CYS A 152 18.70 5.83 2.15
CA CYS A 152 18.86 5.53 0.75
C CYS A 152 17.50 5.52 0.03
N PHE A 153 17.43 6.14 -1.14
CA PHE A 153 16.23 6.14 -1.97
C PHE A 153 16.51 5.64 -3.40
N LEU A 154 15.47 5.11 -4.00
CA LEU A 154 15.43 4.59 -5.37
C LEU A 154 14.79 5.66 -6.25
N THR A 155 15.40 5.98 -7.39
CA THR A 155 14.80 6.88 -8.39
C THR A 155 14.74 6.28 -9.78
N VAL A 156 13.75 6.73 -10.55
CA VAL A 156 13.67 6.54 -11.99
C VAL A 156 13.50 7.91 -12.62
N GLU A 157 14.38 8.26 -13.55
CA GLU A 157 14.39 9.57 -14.18
C GLU A 157 14.57 9.45 -15.69
N ASP A 158 13.70 10.11 -16.44
CA ASP A 158 13.88 10.36 -17.87
C ASP A 158 14.97 11.42 -18.07
N HIS A 159 15.83 11.24 -19.07
CA HIS A 159 16.94 12.13 -19.39
C HIS A 159 16.49 13.58 -19.59
N ASP A 160 15.34 13.78 -20.25
CA ASP A 160 14.78 15.10 -20.53
C ASP A 160 13.82 15.60 -19.43
N GLY A 161 13.70 14.87 -18.32
CA GLY A 161 12.86 15.25 -17.18
C GLY A 161 11.35 15.04 -17.40
N THR A 162 10.96 14.30 -18.43
CA THR A 162 9.53 14.03 -18.74
C THR A 162 8.88 13.09 -17.71
N PHE A 163 9.70 12.30 -17.03
CA PHE A 163 9.27 11.37 -15.98
C PHE A 163 10.25 11.39 -14.82
N GLY A 164 9.71 11.44 -13.61
CA GLY A 164 10.45 11.29 -12.37
C GLY A 164 9.65 10.43 -11.39
N TRP A 165 10.34 9.54 -10.69
CA TRP A 165 9.75 8.73 -9.64
C TRP A 165 10.79 8.46 -8.56
N LYS A 166 10.34 8.45 -7.29
CA LYS A 166 11.18 8.19 -6.13
C LYS A 166 10.46 7.39 -5.05
N THR A 167 11.20 6.57 -4.32
CA THR A 167 10.76 5.93 -3.06
C THR A 167 11.96 5.62 -2.18
N PHE A 168 11.80 5.53 -0.87
CA PHE A 168 12.89 5.04 -0.03
C PHE A 168 13.14 3.55 -0.26
N LEU A 169 14.40 3.15 -0.11
CA LEU A 169 14.83 1.77 -0.22
C LEU A 169 14.17 0.87 0.84
N ASP A 170 13.81 1.41 1.99
CA ASP A 170 13.07 0.68 3.04
C ASP A 170 11.55 0.66 2.82
N GLY A 171 11.06 1.24 1.73
CA GLY A 171 9.65 1.28 1.38
C GLY A 171 8.87 2.45 1.96
N ARG A 172 9.51 3.35 2.73
CA ARG A 172 8.88 4.63 3.08
C ARG A 172 8.55 5.40 1.79
N ILE A 173 7.39 6.04 1.78
CA ILE A 173 7.00 6.92 0.68
C ILE A 173 7.63 8.29 0.94
N GLN A 174 8.39 8.80 -0.04
CA GLN A 174 8.83 10.20 -0.02
C GLN A 174 7.77 11.05 -0.70
N ASP A 175 7.30 12.05 0.03
CA ASP A 175 6.56 13.17 -0.51
C ASP A 175 7.51 13.99 -1.41
N GLU A 176 7.29 13.99 -2.72
CA GLU A 176 7.85 14.98 -3.66
C GLU A 176 6.78 15.95 -4.20
N SER A 177 5.49 15.72 -3.92
CA SER A 177 4.36 16.51 -4.44
C SER A 177 3.87 17.58 -3.46
N GLY A 178 4.38 17.61 -2.23
CA GLY A 178 3.73 18.21 -1.07
C GLY A 178 2.43 17.52 -0.68
N GLU A 179 2.04 16.40 -1.30
CA GLU A 179 0.83 15.68 -0.93
C GLU A 179 1.09 14.76 0.26
N GLU A 180 0.19 14.80 1.23
CA GLU A 180 0.23 13.95 2.42
C GLU A 180 0.33 12.46 1.99
N PRO A 181 1.29 11.67 2.50
CA PRO A 181 1.48 10.26 2.14
C PRO A 181 0.20 9.40 2.19
N GLU A 182 -0.73 9.75 3.07
CA GLU A 182 -2.09 9.21 3.16
C GLU A 182 -2.85 9.33 1.84
N LEU A 183 -2.77 10.49 1.17
CA LEU A 183 -3.46 10.78 -0.10
C LEU A 183 -2.87 9.94 -1.24
N VAL A 184 -1.54 9.79 -1.29
CA VAL A 184 -0.87 8.95 -2.30
C VAL A 184 -1.32 7.50 -2.17
N LEU A 185 -1.35 6.98 -0.93
CA LEU A 185 -1.87 5.65 -0.68
C LEU A 185 -3.34 5.53 -1.11
N CYS A 186 -4.19 6.47 -0.71
CA CYS A 186 -5.62 6.45 -1.08
C CYS A 186 -5.81 6.50 -2.60
N HIS A 187 -5.07 7.36 -3.32
CA HIS A 187 -5.12 7.42 -4.78
C HIS A 187 -4.71 6.10 -5.43
N ARG A 188 -3.65 5.45 -4.93
CA ARG A 188 -3.22 4.13 -5.42
C ARG A 188 -4.31 3.09 -5.23
N ILE A 189 -4.93 3.04 -4.06
CA ILE A 189 -5.97 2.05 -3.74
C ILE A 189 -7.27 2.33 -4.51
N ARG A 190 -7.70 3.59 -4.64
CA ARG A 190 -8.91 3.98 -5.39
C ARG A 190 -8.87 3.61 -6.88
N LYS A 191 -7.69 3.37 -7.47
CA LYS A 191 -7.52 2.84 -8.84
C LYS A 191 -7.87 1.35 -8.97
N LEU A 192 -8.01 0.62 -7.86
CA LEU A 192 -8.39 -0.79 -7.84
C LEU A 192 -9.91 -0.97 -7.98
N SER A 193 -10.36 -2.20 -8.27
CA SER A 193 -11.78 -2.51 -8.19
C SER A 193 -12.30 -2.38 -6.76
N VAL A 194 -13.58 -2.03 -6.57
CA VAL A 194 -14.19 -1.86 -5.23
C VAL A 194 -13.89 -3.04 -4.30
N GLN A 195 -14.01 -4.27 -4.81
CA GLN A 195 -13.69 -5.47 -4.02
C GLN A 195 -12.23 -5.49 -3.54
N LYS A 196 -11.28 -5.11 -4.41
CA LYS A 196 -9.85 -5.05 -4.07
C LYS A 196 -9.52 -3.90 -3.12
N GLN A 197 -10.27 -2.80 -3.19
CA GLN A 197 -10.16 -1.72 -2.20
C GLN A 197 -10.58 -2.20 -0.81
N ILE A 198 -11.74 -2.87 -0.72
CA ILE A 198 -12.23 -3.46 0.55
C ILE A 198 -11.22 -4.47 1.09
N GLU A 199 -10.78 -5.43 0.26
CA GLU A 199 -9.79 -6.45 0.67
C GLU A 199 -8.50 -5.83 1.19
N TYR A 200 -8.02 -4.76 0.54
CA TYR A 200 -6.83 -4.05 0.98
C TYR A 200 -7.04 -3.41 2.36
N TRP A 201 -8.07 -2.58 2.53
CA TRP A 201 -8.29 -1.86 3.79
C TRP A 201 -8.62 -2.80 4.96
N ILE A 202 -9.43 -3.84 4.72
CA ILE A 202 -9.68 -4.89 5.72
C ILE A 202 -8.39 -5.62 6.07
N GLY A 203 -7.55 -5.94 5.08
CA GLY A 203 -6.25 -6.58 5.32
C GLY A 203 -5.33 -5.73 6.18
N GLN A 204 -5.29 -4.42 5.96
CA GLN A 204 -4.48 -3.51 6.78
C GLN A 204 -4.99 -3.43 8.23
N LEU A 205 -6.31 -3.34 8.43
CA LEU A 205 -6.90 -3.37 9.77
C LEU A 205 -6.63 -4.72 10.48
N ASP A 206 -6.68 -5.83 9.75
CA ASP A 206 -6.36 -7.17 10.28
C ASP A 206 -4.90 -7.29 10.73
N LEU A 207 -3.96 -6.75 9.94
CA LEU A 207 -2.55 -6.69 10.28
C LEU A 207 -2.34 -5.90 11.58
N LYS A 208 -2.94 -4.70 11.69
CA LYS A 208 -2.87 -3.88 12.92
C LYS A 208 -3.47 -4.60 14.13
N ALA A 209 -4.61 -5.26 13.98
CA ALA A 209 -5.26 -6.00 15.07
C ALA A 209 -4.37 -7.15 15.59
N SER A 210 -3.57 -7.72 14.69
CA SER A 210 -2.59 -8.77 14.99
C SER A 210 -1.20 -8.29 15.40
N GLU A 211 -1.00 -6.98 15.61
CA GLU A 211 0.30 -6.36 15.90
C GLU A 211 1.38 -6.68 14.85
N LYS A 212 0.97 -6.89 13.59
CA LYS A 212 1.88 -7.09 12.46
C LYS A 212 2.09 -5.77 11.71
N PRO A 213 3.26 -5.60 11.06
CA PRO A 213 3.52 -4.43 10.23
C PRO A 213 2.42 -4.22 9.19
N SER A 214 1.95 -2.98 9.10
CA SER A 214 0.91 -2.53 8.18
C SER A 214 1.35 -1.24 7.49
N ASP A 215 0.91 -1.03 6.25
CA ASP A 215 1.08 0.25 5.53
C ASP A 215 0.49 1.43 6.33
N LEU A 216 -0.43 1.16 7.27
CA LEU A 216 -1.05 2.15 8.13
C LEU A 216 -0.18 2.59 9.32
N ASP A 217 0.92 1.91 9.61
CA ASP A 217 1.80 2.25 10.75
C ASP A 217 2.60 3.54 10.52
N HIS A 218 2.68 3.98 9.27
CA HIS A 218 3.30 5.23 8.89
C HIS A 218 2.43 6.46 9.17
N PHE A 219 1.15 6.28 9.49
CA PHE A 219 0.20 7.37 9.70
C PHE A 219 -0.25 7.43 11.16
N ILE A 220 -0.25 8.64 11.73
CA ILE A 220 -0.72 8.89 13.11
C ILE A 220 -2.16 8.36 13.29
N SER A 221 -2.98 8.50 12.26
CA SER A 221 -4.40 8.11 12.25
C SER A 221 -4.69 7.01 11.21
N GLY A 222 -3.76 6.07 11.00
CA GLY A 222 -3.89 5.05 9.96
C GLY A 222 -5.17 4.19 10.05
N THR A 223 -5.63 3.88 11.27
CA THR A 223 -6.92 3.18 11.47
C THR A 223 -8.10 4.02 10.97
N ASP A 224 -8.12 5.32 11.24
CA ASP A 224 -9.18 6.22 10.76
C ASP A 224 -9.15 6.37 9.25
N LEU A 225 -7.96 6.45 8.66
CA LEU A 225 -7.80 6.50 7.22
C LEU A 225 -8.49 5.32 6.55
N ALA A 226 -8.15 4.08 6.96
CA ALA A 226 -8.74 2.87 6.39
C ALA A 226 -10.26 2.81 6.59
N LEU A 227 -10.75 3.18 7.77
CA LEU A 227 -12.18 3.19 8.07
C LEU A 227 -12.95 4.24 7.26
N ASN A 228 -12.40 5.44 7.08
CA ASN A 228 -13.01 6.49 6.26
C ASN A 228 -13.05 6.09 4.77
N GLU A 229 -12.02 5.39 4.28
CA GLU A 229 -12.03 4.86 2.91
C GLU A 229 -13.07 3.73 2.74
N LEU A 230 -13.22 2.85 3.73
CA LEU A 230 -14.28 1.83 3.73
C LEU A 230 -15.69 2.45 3.82
N GLU A 231 -15.86 3.50 4.61
CA GLU A 231 -17.10 4.27 4.69
C GLU A 231 -17.44 4.91 3.33
N ALA A 232 -16.44 5.50 2.65
CA ALA A 232 -16.61 6.09 1.33
C ALA A 232 -17.02 5.08 0.25
N ILE A 233 -16.67 3.80 0.41
CA ILE A 233 -17.13 2.70 -0.44
C ILE A 233 -18.63 2.38 -0.20
N GLY A 234 -19.15 2.68 0.98
CA GLY A 234 -20.56 2.54 1.34
C GLY A 234 -20.97 1.11 1.71
N GLU A 235 -22.25 0.77 1.50
CA GLU A 235 -22.89 -0.48 1.95
C GLU A 235 -22.09 -1.76 1.69
N LYS A 236 -21.37 -1.81 0.56
CA LYS A 236 -20.56 -2.98 0.16
C LYS A 236 -19.44 -3.31 1.16
N ALA A 237 -18.97 -2.34 1.95
CA ALA A 237 -17.92 -2.54 2.93
C ALA A 237 -18.43 -3.04 4.30
N VAL A 238 -19.74 -2.95 4.58
CA VAL A 238 -20.30 -3.23 5.92
C VAL A 238 -20.12 -4.68 6.33
N VAL A 239 -20.49 -5.64 5.46
CA VAL A 239 -20.38 -7.06 5.77
C VAL A 239 -18.91 -7.49 5.98
N PRO A 240 -17.96 -7.16 5.08
CA PRO A 240 -16.54 -7.47 5.30
C PRO A 240 -15.97 -6.85 6.58
N LEU A 241 -16.42 -5.65 6.97
CA LEU A 241 -15.99 -5.00 8.20
C LEU A 241 -16.56 -5.68 9.44
N LEU A 242 -17.81 -6.13 9.41
CA LEU A 242 -18.40 -6.95 10.47
C LEU A 242 -17.76 -8.33 10.58
N GLU A 243 -17.41 -8.96 9.47
CA GLU A 243 -16.65 -10.22 9.47
C GLU A 243 -15.27 -10.05 10.11
N LEU A 244 -14.57 -8.95 9.83
CA LEU A 244 -13.35 -8.58 10.56
C LEU A 244 -13.62 -8.47 12.06
N CYS A 245 -14.66 -7.73 12.46
CA CYS A 245 -15.03 -7.60 13.87
C CYS A 245 -15.33 -8.96 14.53
N CYS A 246 -16.04 -9.86 13.86
CA CYS A 246 -16.33 -11.20 14.38
C CYS A 246 -15.04 -12.00 14.67
N ARG A 247 -14.04 -11.94 13.78
CA ARG A 247 -12.75 -12.65 13.98
C ARG A 247 -12.01 -12.19 15.24
N TRP A 248 -12.18 -10.92 15.60
CA TRP A 248 -11.45 -10.27 16.70
C TRP A 248 -12.28 -10.10 17.97
N ALA A 249 -13.60 -10.30 17.92
CA ALA A 249 -14.53 -10.07 19.03
C ALA A 249 -14.22 -10.91 20.28
N GLY A 250 -13.72 -12.14 20.09
CA GLY A 250 -13.33 -13.04 21.18
C GLY A 250 -11.91 -12.78 21.74
N GLN A 251 -11.16 -11.81 21.20
CA GLN A 251 -9.84 -11.49 21.71
C GLN A 251 -9.91 -10.50 22.88
N PRO A 252 -8.97 -10.56 23.85
CA PRO A 252 -8.95 -9.62 24.96
C PRO A 252 -8.76 -8.17 24.50
N GLU A 253 -9.65 -7.27 24.91
CA GLU A 253 -9.51 -5.82 24.67
C GLU A 253 -8.39 -5.16 25.50
N TRP A 254 -7.90 -5.87 26.52
CA TRP A 254 -6.97 -5.33 27.50
C TRP A 254 -5.96 -6.39 27.93
N ASN A 255 -4.70 -5.97 28.09
CA ASN A 255 -3.66 -6.78 28.71
C ASN A 255 -3.82 -6.74 30.24
N GLY A 256 -4.72 -7.58 30.78
CA GLY A 256 -4.98 -7.75 32.21
C GLY A 256 -6.43 -7.49 32.64
N ASP A 257 -6.71 -7.62 33.95
CA ASP A 257 -8.09 -7.62 34.51
C ASP A 257 -8.29 -6.62 35.67
N ARG A 258 -7.43 -5.61 35.86
CA ARG A 258 -7.54 -4.71 37.03
C ARG A 258 -7.35 -3.22 36.70
N PRO A 259 -8.29 -2.34 37.09
CA PRO A 259 -8.20 -0.90 36.87
C PRO A 259 -7.14 -0.17 37.73
N ARG A 260 -6.31 -0.87 38.53
CA ARG A 260 -5.38 -0.25 39.49
C ARG A 260 -3.89 -0.53 39.26
N ARG A 261 -3.50 -1.29 38.23
CA ARG A 261 -2.10 -1.44 37.81
C ARG A 261 -2.02 -1.74 36.30
N ASN A 262 -1.29 -0.90 35.57
CA ASN A 262 -0.79 -1.06 34.19
C ASN A 262 -1.58 -2.03 33.31
N PHE A 263 -2.79 -1.66 32.93
CA PHE A 263 -3.49 -2.31 31.83
C PHE A 263 -3.33 -1.42 30.59
N GLN A 264 -3.17 -2.04 29.43
CA GLN A 264 -3.04 -1.37 28.14
C GLN A 264 -4.13 -1.92 27.23
N GLU A 265 -4.75 -1.04 26.44
CA GLU A 265 -5.63 -1.42 25.34
C GLU A 265 -4.83 -2.26 24.36
N THR A 266 -5.40 -3.37 23.95
CA THR A 266 -4.88 -4.11 22.80
C THR A 266 -5.34 -3.40 21.52
N PRO A 267 -4.63 -3.54 20.40
CA PRO A 267 -5.07 -2.96 19.12
C PRO A 267 -6.46 -3.43 18.68
N VAL A 268 -6.86 -4.64 19.09
CA VAL A 268 -8.19 -5.23 18.87
C VAL A 268 -9.30 -4.29 19.33
N GLN A 269 -9.18 -3.73 20.53
CA GLN A 269 -10.19 -2.83 21.09
C GLN A 269 -10.41 -1.63 20.17
N ASN A 270 -9.32 -0.98 19.75
CA ASN A 270 -9.39 0.23 18.95
C ASN A 270 -10.03 -0.06 17.59
N ILE A 271 -9.61 -1.15 16.94
CA ILE A 271 -10.05 -1.51 15.60
C ILE A 271 -11.53 -1.93 15.59
N VAL A 272 -11.91 -2.86 16.47
CA VAL A 272 -13.28 -3.39 16.50
C VAL A 272 -14.28 -2.32 16.91
N VAL A 273 -13.99 -1.53 17.95
CA VAL A 273 -14.93 -0.49 18.41
C VAL A 273 -15.12 0.60 17.37
N ARG A 274 -14.03 1.08 16.74
CA ARG A 274 -14.13 2.13 15.72
C ARG A 274 -14.82 1.63 14.45
N ALA A 275 -14.57 0.38 14.06
CA ALA A 275 -15.31 -0.28 12.99
C ALA A 275 -16.81 -0.35 13.30
N ILE A 276 -17.21 -0.75 14.51
CA ILE A 276 -18.62 -0.80 14.93
C ILE A 276 -19.26 0.59 14.87
N TRP A 277 -18.57 1.64 15.33
CA TRP A 277 -19.10 3.01 15.24
C TRP A 277 -19.33 3.43 13.79
N LYS A 278 -18.37 3.15 12.91
CA LYS A 278 -18.50 3.43 11.48
C LYS A 278 -19.63 2.65 10.84
N ILE A 279 -19.79 1.37 11.17
CA ILE A 279 -20.93 0.55 10.73
C ILE A 279 -22.25 1.14 11.23
N ASN A 280 -22.28 1.66 12.46
CA ASN A 280 -23.47 2.32 13.01
C ASN A 280 -23.85 3.56 12.18
N GLU A 281 -22.86 4.40 11.87
CA GLU A 281 -23.00 5.60 11.03
C GLU A 281 -23.49 5.29 9.61
N MET A 282 -23.06 4.16 9.03
CA MET A 282 -23.47 3.73 7.68
C MET A 282 -24.92 3.25 7.59
N ASN A 283 -25.56 2.92 8.73
CA ASN A 283 -26.99 2.62 8.86
C ASN A 283 -27.54 1.55 7.87
N VAL A 284 -26.86 0.40 7.79
CA VAL A 284 -27.25 -0.72 6.90
C VAL A 284 -27.95 -1.81 7.71
N ALA A 285 -29.28 -1.75 7.78
CA ALA A 285 -30.11 -2.70 8.51
C ALA A 285 -30.53 -3.89 7.64
N THR A 286 -29.73 -4.96 7.63
CA THR A 286 -30.07 -6.24 6.99
C THR A 286 -30.01 -7.40 7.98
N THR A 287 -30.74 -8.49 7.72
CA THR A 287 -30.71 -9.69 8.57
C THR A 287 -29.30 -10.29 8.72
N LEU A 288 -28.47 -10.17 7.67
CA LEU A 288 -27.07 -10.62 7.75
C LEU A 288 -26.25 -9.74 8.68
N VAL A 289 -26.41 -8.41 8.61
CA VAL A 289 -25.76 -7.46 9.52
C VAL A 289 -26.19 -7.70 10.96
N GLU A 290 -27.49 -7.86 11.20
CA GLU A 290 -28.05 -8.20 12.51
C GLU A 290 -27.44 -9.50 13.08
N GLY A 291 -27.36 -10.55 12.25
CA GLY A 291 -26.74 -11.82 12.63
C GLY A 291 -25.25 -11.71 12.98
N LEU A 292 -24.48 -10.90 12.24
CA LEU A 292 -23.07 -10.65 12.54
C LEU A 292 -22.88 -9.82 13.83
N LEU A 293 -23.74 -8.82 14.07
CA LEU A 293 -23.73 -8.06 15.32
C LEU A 293 -24.04 -8.96 16.53
N HIS A 294 -24.99 -9.90 16.40
CA HIS A 294 -25.22 -10.91 17.44
C HIS A 294 -23.99 -11.79 17.68
N ALA A 295 -23.34 -12.25 16.62
CA ALA A 295 -22.13 -13.06 16.74
C ALA A 295 -21.02 -12.30 17.49
N ILE A 296 -20.81 -11.02 17.20
CA ILE A 296 -19.85 -10.18 17.91
C ILE A 296 -20.18 -10.09 19.41
N ILE A 297 -21.45 -9.85 19.77
CA ILE A 297 -21.87 -9.82 21.19
C ILE A 297 -21.62 -11.18 21.84
N TYR A 298 -21.99 -12.27 21.17
CA TYR A 298 -21.83 -13.62 21.70
C TYR A 298 -20.36 -13.94 21.99
N GLU A 299 -19.48 -13.82 20.98
CA GLU A 299 -18.05 -14.12 21.08
C GLU A 299 -17.37 -13.24 22.15
N SER A 300 -17.73 -11.95 22.18
CA SER A 300 -17.13 -11.02 23.12
C SER A 300 -17.63 -11.25 24.56
N VAL A 301 -18.90 -11.58 24.77
CA VAL A 301 -19.42 -11.94 26.10
C VAL A 301 -18.79 -13.24 26.58
N GLU A 302 -18.71 -14.27 25.74
CA GLU A 302 -18.10 -15.57 26.08
C GLU A 302 -16.63 -15.39 26.48
N ALA A 303 -15.85 -14.64 25.71
CA ALA A 303 -14.44 -14.38 26.00
C ALA A 303 -14.22 -13.61 27.31
N ASN A 304 -15.21 -12.82 27.75
CA ASN A 304 -15.08 -11.92 28.90
C ASN A 304 -15.85 -12.37 30.15
N GLU A 305 -16.63 -13.45 30.11
CA GLU A 305 -17.52 -13.88 31.21
C GLU A 305 -16.80 -14.02 32.56
N ASN A 306 -15.55 -14.51 32.52
CA ASN A 306 -14.72 -14.73 33.72
C ASN A 306 -13.80 -13.56 34.08
N ARG A 307 -13.84 -12.48 33.29
CA ARG A 307 -12.97 -11.31 33.48
C ARG A 307 -13.64 -10.28 34.38
N ARG A 308 -12.81 -9.50 35.06
CA ARG A 308 -13.29 -8.37 35.89
C ARG A 308 -13.53 -7.11 35.07
N LEU A 309 -12.83 -6.97 33.95
CA LEU A 309 -12.98 -5.90 32.98
C LEU A 309 -13.43 -6.56 31.67
N TRP A 310 -14.70 -6.40 31.33
CA TRP A 310 -15.34 -7.10 30.21
C TRP A 310 -15.03 -6.48 28.85
N GLY A 311 -14.45 -5.28 28.82
CA GLY A 311 -14.30 -4.53 27.59
C GLY A 311 -15.58 -3.83 27.14
N ILE A 312 -15.48 -3.02 26.10
CA ILE A 312 -16.55 -2.14 25.62
C ILE A 312 -17.17 -2.62 24.29
N ILE A 313 -16.58 -3.62 23.64
CA ILE A 313 -17.09 -4.17 22.36
C ILE A 313 -18.56 -4.62 22.48
N PRO A 314 -18.98 -5.42 23.50
CA PRO A 314 -20.37 -5.86 23.60
C PRO A 314 -21.35 -4.69 23.69
N TYR A 315 -21.00 -3.67 24.49
CA TYR A 315 -21.85 -2.50 24.69
C TYR A 315 -22.03 -1.69 23.39
N HIS A 316 -20.94 -1.38 22.69
CA HIS A 316 -21.04 -0.63 21.43
C HIS A 316 -21.74 -1.41 20.32
N THR A 317 -21.57 -2.74 20.29
CA THR A 317 -22.31 -3.60 19.35
C THR A 317 -23.81 -3.59 19.67
N ALA A 318 -24.18 -3.63 20.95
CA ALA A 318 -25.57 -3.52 21.37
C ALA A 318 -26.19 -2.13 21.05
N CYS A 319 -25.40 -1.05 21.10
CA CYS A 319 -25.84 0.26 20.62
C CYS A 319 -26.16 0.24 19.12
N CYS A 320 -25.32 -0.39 18.31
CA CYS A 320 -25.57 -0.55 16.88
C CYS A 320 -26.88 -1.31 16.62
N LEU A 321 -27.12 -2.42 17.35
CA LEU A 321 -28.40 -3.15 17.26
C LEU A 321 -29.61 -2.28 17.65
N TYR A 322 -29.51 -1.53 18.75
CA TYR A 322 -30.57 -0.64 19.23
C TYR A 322 -30.88 0.51 18.26
N ASP A 323 -29.85 1.08 17.64
CA ASP A 323 -29.99 2.22 16.73
C ASP A 323 -30.54 1.79 15.36
N GLN A 324 -30.17 0.58 14.88
CA GLN A 324 -30.50 0.13 13.52
C GLN A 324 -31.70 -0.82 13.43
N PHE A 325 -32.07 -1.51 14.50
CA PHE A 325 -33.09 -2.56 14.48
C PHE A 325 -34.16 -2.34 15.54
N GLU A 326 -35.42 -2.63 15.19
CA GLU A 326 -36.53 -2.54 16.13
C GLU A 326 -36.52 -3.70 17.13
N GLY A 327 -37.02 -3.45 18.35
CA GLY A 327 -37.25 -4.50 19.35
C GLY A 327 -36.09 -4.75 20.32
N TYR A 328 -34.93 -4.13 20.10
CA TYR A 328 -33.84 -4.18 21.07
C TYR A 328 -34.04 -3.19 22.22
N PRO A 329 -33.75 -3.57 23.47
CA PRO A 329 -33.77 -2.61 24.57
C PRO A 329 -32.60 -1.64 24.49
N LYS A 330 -32.72 -0.48 25.16
CA LYS A 330 -31.62 0.47 25.27
C LYS A 330 -30.43 -0.15 26.03
N PRO A 331 -29.22 -0.19 25.45
CA PRO A 331 -28.05 -0.78 26.09
C PRO A 331 -27.68 -0.05 27.37
N GLN A 332 -27.17 -0.82 28.33
CA GLN A 332 -26.68 -0.30 29.60
C GLN A 332 -25.31 -0.87 29.89
N GLN A 333 -24.38 -0.01 30.27
CA GLN A 333 -23.03 -0.39 30.64
C GLN A 333 -22.86 -0.37 32.16
N ASN A 334 -22.06 -1.29 32.70
CA ASN A 334 -21.54 -1.17 34.06
C ASN A 334 -20.34 -0.23 34.07
N GLU A 335 -20.46 0.92 34.73
CA GLU A 335 -19.44 1.98 34.78
C GLU A 335 -18.07 1.52 35.34
N LYS A 336 -18.03 0.41 36.08
CA LYS A 336 -16.79 -0.08 36.71
C LYS A 336 -16.11 -1.22 35.95
N THR A 337 -16.90 -2.04 35.28
CA THR A 337 -16.42 -3.28 34.64
C THR A 337 -16.54 -3.25 33.12
N ASN A 338 -17.18 -2.23 32.56
CA ASN A 338 -17.57 -2.10 31.15
C ASN A 338 -18.56 -3.15 30.64
N GLU A 339 -19.00 -4.06 31.50
CA GLU A 339 -19.97 -5.12 31.20
C GLU A 339 -21.26 -4.55 30.58
N LEU A 340 -21.68 -5.12 29.46
CA LEU A 340 -23.03 -4.92 28.93
C LEU A 340 -24.03 -5.59 29.87
N LYS A 341 -24.91 -4.81 30.49
CA LYS A 341 -25.96 -5.35 31.34
C LYS A 341 -27.02 -6.03 30.48
N ASN A 342 -27.45 -7.22 30.92
CA ASN A 342 -28.47 -8.03 30.25
C ASN A 342 -28.12 -8.43 28.80
N PRO A 343 -26.95 -9.07 28.57
CA PRO A 343 -26.53 -9.46 27.22
C PRO A 343 -27.53 -10.44 26.57
N GLN A 344 -28.26 -11.22 27.37
CA GLN A 344 -29.26 -12.19 26.90
C GLN A 344 -30.41 -11.54 26.10
N ALA A 345 -30.74 -10.27 26.36
CA ALA A 345 -31.76 -9.57 25.57
C ALA A 345 -31.33 -9.29 24.13
N TYR A 346 -30.02 -9.31 23.86
CA TYR A 346 -29.46 -9.15 22.52
C TYR A 346 -29.14 -10.49 21.86
N LEU A 347 -29.06 -11.60 22.63
CA LEU A 347 -28.78 -12.93 22.10
C LEU A 347 -30.06 -13.76 21.86
N GLY A 348 -31.17 -13.41 22.51
CA GLY A 348 -32.38 -14.24 22.62
C GLY A 348 -33.16 -14.50 21.32
N ALA A 349 -32.88 -13.79 20.23
CA ALA A 349 -33.44 -14.07 18.90
C ALA A 349 -32.54 -14.99 18.06
N PHE A 350 -31.24 -15.05 18.35
CA PHE A 350 -30.24 -15.80 17.56
C PHE A 350 -30.14 -17.28 17.94
N LEU A 351 -30.53 -17.64 19.17
CA LEU A 351 -30.45 -19.01 19.71
C LEU A 351 -31.75 -19.83 19.60
N LYS A 352 -32.77 -19.31 18.92
CA LYS A 352 -34.01 -20.02 18.60
C LYS A 352 -34.05 -20.33 17.11
#